data_AF-A0A815H0Q1-F1
#
_entry.id   AF-A0A815H0Q1-F1
#
_cell.length_a   1.000
_cell.length_b   1.000
_cell.length_c   1.000
_cell.angle_alpha   90.00
_cell.angle_beta   90.00
_cell.angle_gamma   90.00
#
_symmetry.space_group_name_H-M   'P 1'
#
loop_
_entity.id
_entity.type
_entity.pdbx_description
1 polymer ?
#
loop_
_entity_poly.entity_id
_entity_poly.type
_entity_poly.pdbx_seq_one_letter_code
_entity_poly.pdbx_strand_id
1 'polypeptide(L)'
;MTAAASQPTEKLPVVFSYSDCGGLVDHVYNYLKPKLEFPVWMDKHDAHSGSFSSSLASAIEKCGALVCFLTPEYQETSACERELTYAANQRKIIIPVIVGKSNAFDASNDEEEDDEDDDEEDWFPNDWLGLIVADLSVIYFDGVTKENIGEKCDELKTRIENTLKNTIAPATK
;
A
#
# COMPACT_ATOMS: atom_id res chain seq x y z
N MET A 1 -44.23 -8.72 -14.60
CA MET A 1 -42.82 -8.33 -14.84
C MET A 1 -42.21 -8.00 -13.49
N THR A 2 -41.46 -8.93 -12.91
CA THR A 2 -40.77 -8.75 -11.62
C THR A 2 -39.38 -8.21 -11.91
N ALA A 3 -39.05 -7.03 -11.38
CA ALA A 3 -37.70 -6.50 -11.43
C ALA A 3 -36.77 -7.45 -10.65
N ALA A 4 -35.71 -7.94 -11.29
CA ALA A 4 -34.66 -8.66 -10.60
C ALA A 4 -34.00 -7.67 -9.62
N ALA A 5 -34.01 -8.00 -8.33
CA ALA A 5 -33.21 -7.29 -7.35
C ALA A 5 -31.75 -7.40 -7.78
N SER A 6 -31.11 -6.27 -8.08
CA SER A 6 -29.66 -6.25 -8.33
C SER A 6 -28.98 -6.74 -7.07
N GLN A 7 -28.20 -7.82 -7.17
CA GLN A 7 -27.37 -8.27 -6.06
C GLN A 7 -26.43 -7.12 -5.66
N PRO A 8 -26.19 -6.88 -4.36
CA PRO A 8 -25.19 -5.91 -3.95
C PRO A 8 -23.86 -6.30 -4.60
N THR A 9 -23.28 -5.39 -5.37
CA THR A 9 -21.95 -5.58 -5.96
C THR A 9 -20.95 -5.73 -4.82
N GLU A 10 -20.36 -6.91 -4.69
CA GLU A 10 -19.33 -7.17 -3.69
C GLU A 10 -18.16 -6.20 -3.94
N LYS A 11 -17.76 -5.48 -2.89
CA LYS A 11 -16.65 -4.53 -2.98
C LYS A 11 -15.34 -5.31 -2.98
N LEU A 12 -14.54 -5.14 -4.04
CA LEU A 12 -13.25 -5.79 -4.15
C LEU A 12 -12.28 -5.29 -3.06
N PRO A 13 -11.40 -6.17 -2.54
CA PRO A 13 -10.48 -5.79 -1.48
C PRO A 13 -9.39 -4.83 -1.95
N VAL A 14 -8.91 -4.01 -1.03
CA VAL A 14 -7.64 -3.30 -1.11
C VAL A 14 -6.57 -4.20 -0.52
N VAL A 15 -5.53 -4.50 -1.29
CA VAL A 15 -4.41 -5.35 -0.86
C VAL A 15 -3.22 -4.48 -0.49
N PHE A 16 -2.60 -4.75 0.64
CA PHE A 16 -1.35 -4.09 1.04
C PHE A 16 -0.15 -4.94 0.62
N SER A 17 0.81 -4.31 -0.05
CA SER A 17 2.13 -4.86 -0.37
C SER A 17 3.18 -3.98 0.29
N TYR A 18 4.09 -4.60 1.03
CA TYR A 18 5.06 -3.90 1.87
C TYR A 18 6.26 -4.82 2.15
N SER A 19 7.38 -4.19 2.50
CA SER A 19 8.50 -4.77 3.24
C SER A 19 8.32 -4.44 4.72
N ASP A 20 9.03 -5.16 5.60
CA ASP A 20 9.02 -4.83 7.02
C ASP A 20 9.48 -3.39 7.25
N CYS A 21 8.74 -2.63 8.04
CA CYS A 21 8.92 -1.20 8.27
C CYS A 21 8.50 -0.80 9.68
N GLY A 22 8.96 -1.57 10.68
CA GLY A 22 8.73 -1.26 12.09
C GLY A 22 7.24 -1.25 12.48
N GLY A 23 6.41 -2.11 11.88
CA GLY A 23 4.98 -2.13 12.21
C GLY A 23 4.18 -0.88 11.78
N LEU A 24 4.75 0.06 11.02
CA LEU A 24 4.01 1.17 10.41
C LEU A 24 2.79 0.66 9.62
N VAL A 25 3.01 -0.33 8.75
CA VAL A 25 1.94 -0.92 7.92
C VAL A 25 0.90 -1.64 8.77
N ASP A 26 1.30 -2.29 9.88
CA ASP A 26 0.34 -2.89 10.83
C ASP A 26 -0.56 -1.80 11.45
N HIS A 27 0.00 -0.64 11.81
CA HIS A 27 -0.80 0.46 12.34
C HIS A 27 -1.76 1.03 11.29
N VAL A 28 -1.26 1.27 10.07
CA VAL A 28 -2.09 1.74 8.95
C VAL A 28 -3.22 0.76 8.66
N TYR A 29 -2.94 -0.55 8.65
CA TYR A 29 -3.94 -1.61 8.48
C TYR A 29 -5.02 -1.52 9.56
N ASN A 30 -4.63 -1.49 10.84
CA ASN A 30 -5.57 -1.42 11.96
C ASN A 30 -6.39 -0.12 11.97
N TYR A 31 -5.79 0.99 11.54
CA TYR A 31 -6.49 2.27 11.43
C TYR A 31 -7.53 2.26 10.29
N LEU A 32 -7.15 1.72 9.12
CA LEU A 32 -7.96 1.78 7.91
C LEU A 32 -9.03 0.70 7.83
N LYS A 33 -8.76 -0.53 8.32
CA LYS A 33 -9.71 -1.66 8.26
C LYS A 33 -11.13 -1.34 8.75
N PRO A 34 -11.35 -0.63 9.88
CA PRO A 34 -12.70 -0.27 10.32
C PRO A 34 -13.28 0.97 9.62
N LYS A 35 -12.47 1.76 8.90
CA LYS A 35 -12.87 3.05 8.31
C LYS A 35 -13.08 3.00 6.80
N LEU A 36 -12.41 2.07 6.12
CA LEU A 36 -12.54 1.89 4.69
C LEU A 36 -13.88 1.22 4.35
N GLU A 37 -14.47 1.72 3.28
CA GLU A 37 -15.66 1.14 2.68
C GLU A 37 -15.40 -0.20 1.97
N PHE A 38 -14.13 -0.52 1.69
CA PHE A 38 -13.67 -1.70 0.98
C PHE A 38 -12.96 -2.66 1.96
N PRO A 39 -13.06 -3.99 1.78
CA PRO A 39 -12.29 -4.91 2.59
C PRO A 39 -10.79 -4.62 2.47
N VAL A 40 -10.06 -4.67 3.57
CA VAL A 40 -8.59 -4.53 3.57
C VAL A 40 -7.99 -5.92 3.78
N TRP A 41 -7.04 -6.28 2.92
CA TRP A 41 -6.35 -7.55 2.98
C TRP A 41 -4.85 -7.34 3.17
N MET A 42 -4.28 -8.05 4.13
CA MET A 42 -2.85 -8.09 4.40
C MET A 42 -2.46 -9.54 4.70
N ASP A 43 -1.43 -10.01 4.02
CA ASP A 43 -0.81 -11.33 4.19
C ASP A 43 -0.66 -11.76 5.66
N LYS A 44 -0.12 -10.91 6.54
CA LYS A 44 0.13 -11.18 7.97
C LYS A 44 -1.14 -11.51 8.75
N HIS A 45 -2.28 -10.98 8.32
CA HIS A 45 -3.56 -11.11 9.01
C HIS A 45 -4.55 -12.04 8.31
N ASP A 46 -4.47 -12.15 6.99
CA ASP A 46 -5.52 -12.74 6.16
C ASP A 46 -5.03 -13.91 5.27
N ALA A 47 -3.72 -14.19 5.22
CA ALA A 47 -3.21 -15.38 4.54
C ALA A 47 -3.49 -16.66 5.37
N HIS A 48 -4.08 -17.66 4.72
CA HIS A 48 -4.22 -19.01 5.30
C HIS A 48 -2.96 -19.84 4.96
N SER A 49 -2.75 -20.95 5.67
CA SER A 49 -1.55 -21.81 5.78
C SER A 49 -0.94 -22.45 4.50
N GLY A 50 -1.07 -21.80 3.34
CA GLY A 50 -0.30 -22.08 2.12
C GLY A 50 1.02 -21.29 2.03
N SER A 51 1.77 -21.47 0.95
CA SER A 51 2.99 -20.67 0.71
C SER A 51 2.65 -19.18 0.54
N PHE A 52 3.35 -18.31 1.26
CA PHE A 52 3.17 -16.85 1.26
C PHE A 52 2.92 -16.25 -0.14
N SER A 53 3.80 -16.60 -1.10
CA SER A 53 3.73 -16.09 -2.48
C SER A 53 2.47 -16.47 -3.25
N SER A 54 1.85 -17.61 -2.97
CA SER A 54 0.59 -18.00 -3.64
C SER A 54 -0.62 -17.24 -3.10
N SER A 55 -0.56 -16.84 -1.83
CA SER A 55 -1.65 -16.13 -1.16
C SER A 55 -1.73 -14.67 -1.62
N LEU A 56 -0.60 -13.97 -1.73
CA LEU A 56 -0.56 -12.58 -2.21
C LEU A 56 -0.87 -12.48 -3.71
N ALA A 57 -0.37 -13.38 -4.57
CA ALA A 57 -0.74 -13.40 -5.98
C ALA A 57 -2.28 -13.56 -6.18
N SER A 58 -2.90 -14.49 -5.45
CA SER A 58 -4.36 -14.68 -5.45
C SER A 58 -5.12 -13.46 -4.94
N ALA A 59 -4.56 -12.75 -3.95
CA ALA A 59 -5.12 -11.49 -3.45
C ALA A 59 -5.03 -10.38 -4.52
N ILE A 60 -3.89 -10.23 -5.19
CA ILE A 60 -3.68 -9.28 -6.30
C ILE A 60 -4.67 -9.54 -7.44
N GLU A 61 -4.88 -10.80 -7.82
CA GLU A 61 -5.83 -11.16 -8.88
C GLU A 61 -7.26 -10.68 -8.59
N LYS A 62 -7.66 -10.64 -7.31
CA LYS A 62 -9.01 -10.29 -6.88
C LYS A 62 -9.14 -8.85 -6.37
N CYS A 63 -8.03 -8.13 -6.20
CA CYS A 63 -8.07 -6.80 -5.61
C CYS A 63 -8.68 -5.76 -6.54
N GLY A 64 -9.31 -4.75 -5.94
CA GLY A 64 -9.68 -3.52 -6.62
C GLY A 64 -8.50 -2.57 -6.75
N ALA A 65 -7.62 -2.55 -5.76
CA ALA A 65 -6.37 -1.80 -5.78
C ALA A 65 -5.29 -2.49 -4.95
N LEU A 66 -4.04 -2.27 -5.33
CA LEU A 66 -2.83 -2.64 -4.60
C LEU A 66 -2.21 -1.36 -4.03
N VAL A 67 -2.11 -1.27 -2.70
CA VAL A 67 -1.39 -0.19 -2.00
C VAL A 67 0.01 -0.69 -1.70
N CYS A 68 1.02 -0.02 -2.27
CA CYS A 68 2.41 -0.43 -2.15
C CYS A 68 3.14 0.55 -1.23
N PHE A 69 3.59 0.08 -0.06
CA PHE A 69 4.43 0.84 0.86
C PHE A 69 5.89 0.64 0.47
N LEU A 70 6.43 1.63 -0.22
CA LEU A 70 7.74 1.62 -0.86
C LEU A 70 8.78 2.15 0.12
N THR A 71 9.60 1.25 0.65
CA THR A 71 10.79 1.56 1.46
C THR A 71 12.07 1.25 0.66
N PRO A 72 13.25 1.68 1.12
CA PRO A 72 14.51 1.21 0.57
C PRO A 72 14.60 -0.32 0.51
N GLU A 73 14.16 -1.03 1.53
CA GLU A 73 14.19 -2.49 1.59
C GLU A 73 13.19 -3.13 0.62
N TYR A 74 12.08 -2.44 0.31
CA TYR A 74 11.09 -2.93 -0.65
C TYR A 74 11.72 -3.19 -2.02
N GLN A 75 12.58 -2.28 -2.47
CA GLN A 75 13.21 -2.38 -3.79
C GLN A 75 14.38 -3.38 -3.88
N GLU A 76 14.87 -3.86 -2.73
CA GLU A 76 16.00 -4.80 -2.63
C GLU A 76 15.55 -6.27 -2.63
N THR A 77 14.25 -6.55 -2.42
CA THR A 77 13.77 -7.94 -2.39
C THR A 77 13.14 -8.37 -3.72
N SER A 78 13.62 -9.51 -4.24
CA SER A 78 13.06 -10.12 -5.46
C SER A 78 11.59 -10.54 -5.34
N ALA A 79 11.09 -10.73 -4.11
CA ALA A 79 9.69 -11.03 -3.87
C ALA A 79 8.79 -9.83 -4.19
N CYS A 80 9.11 -8.65 -3.64
CA CYS A 80 8.39 -7.41 -3.89
C CYS A 80 8.46 -7.00 -5.38
N GLU A 81 9.64 -7.10 -6.01
CA GLU A 81 9.79 -6.84 -7.44
C GLU A 81 8.85 -7.72 -8.28
N ARG A 82 8.84 -9.03 -8.01
CA ARG A 82 8.01 -9.98 -8.74
C ARG A 82 6.51 -9.69 -8.57
N GLU A 83 6.07 -9.38 -7.36
CA GLU A 83 4.66 -9.14 -7.05
C GLU A 83 4.14 -7.84 -7.64
N LEU A 84 4.93 -6.76 -7.53
CA LEU A 84 4.59 -5.47 -8.10
C LEU A 84 4.62 -5.52 -9.64
N THR A 85 5.64 -6.18 -10.22
CA THR A 85 5.72 -6.42 -11.67
C THR A 85 4.53 -7.25 -12.16
N TYR A 86 4.13 -8.28 -11.41
CA TYR A 86 2.94 -9.08 -11.73
C TYR A 86 1.67 -8.22 -11.69
N ALA A 87 1.46 -7.41 -10.65
CA ALA A 87 0.32 -6.51 -10.54
C ALA A 87 0.26 -5.48 -11.68
N ALA A 88 1.40 -4.89 -12.03
CA ALA A 88 1.52 -3.95 -13.14
C ALA A 88 1.17 -4.62 -14.48
N ASN A 89 1.67 -5.82 -14.74
CA ASN A 89 1.34 -6.61 -15.93
C ASN A 89 -0.14 -6.99 -16.01
N GLN A 90 -0.78 -7.24 -14.86
CA GLN A 90 -2.24 -7.46 -14.76
C GLN A 90 -3.06 -6.16 -14.83
N ARG A 91 -2.42 -5.01 -15.05
CA ARG A 91 -3.04 -3.67 -15.09
C ARG A 91 -3.86 -3.37 -13.84
N LYS A 92 -3.37 -3.82 -12.69
CA LYS A 92 -3.99 -3.50 -11.41
C LYS A 92 -3.80 -2.02 -11.11
N ILE A 93 -4.77 -1.44 -10.40
CA ILE A 93 -4.63 -0.10 -9.85
C ILE A 93 -3.57 -0.19 -8.76
N ILE A 94 -2.47 0.54 -8.93
CA ILE A 94 -1.39 0.64 -7.95
C ILE A 94 -1.46 2.03 -7.30
N ILE A 95 -1.46 2.06 -5.98
CA ILE A 95 -1.40 3.27 -5.16
C ILE A 95 -0.06 3.23 -4.41
N PRO A 96 0.98 3.92 -4.92
CA PRO A 96 2.28 3.96 -4.27
C PRO A 96 2.26 4.91 -3.07
N VAL A 97 2.79 4.41 -1.96
CA VAL A 97 3.03 5.14 -0.71
C VAL A 97 4.53 5.09 -0.46
N ILE A 98 5.25 6.21 -0.61
CA ILE A 98 6.68 6.26 -0.27
C ILE A 98 6.82 6.37 1.23
N VAL A 99 7.57 5.44 1.81
CA VAL A 99 7.95 5.38 3.22
C VAL A 99 9.48 5.51 3.22
N GLY A 100 9.99 6.74 3.25
CA GLY A 100 11.43 7.00 3.23
C GLY A 100 12.17 6.47 4.47
N LYS A 101 13.48 6.77 4.53
CA LYS A 101 14.39 6.28 5.59
C LYS A 101 14.02 6.78 6.98
N SER A 102 13.56 8.03 7.11
CA SER A 102 13.27 8.66 8.40
C SER A 102 11.79 8.51 8.76
N ASN A 103 11.45 7.43 9.46
CA ASN A 103 10.16 7.32 10.16
C ASN A 103 10.37 6.98 11.64
N ALA A 104 9.85 7.82 12.54
CA ALA A 104 9.96 7.65 13.99
C ALA A 104 8.83 6.78 14.55
N PHE A 105 8.11 6.07 13.68
CA PHE A 105 6.88 5.38 14.03
C PHE A 105 7.12 4.21 15.00
N ASP A 106 8.26 3.53 14.85
CA ASP A 106 8.72 2.41 15.69
C ASP A 106 10.03 2.71 16.41
N ALA A 107 10.35 3.97 16.65
CA ALA A 107 11.47 4.33 17.52
C ALA A 107 11.12 4.00 18.98
N SER A 108 10.94 2.72 19.29
CA SER A 108 11.16 2.20 20.63
C SER A 108 12.67 2.00 20.79
N ASN A 109 13.35 3.09 21.16
CA ASN A 109 14.53 3.01 22.00
C ASN A 109 15.77 2.34 21.37
N ASP A 110 16.27 2.89 20.27
CA ASP A 110 17.71 2.84 19.98
C ASP A 110 18.23 4.27 19.90
N GLU A 111 19.40 4.45 20.49
CA GLU A 111 20.03 5.72 20.78
C GLU A 111 20.16 6.58 19.51
N GLU A 112 19.93 7.89 19.63
CA GLU A 112 20.31 8.86 18.61
C GLU A 112 21.82 8.72 18.40
N GLU A 113 22.23 7.92 17.40
CA GLU A 113 23.58 8.02 16.86
C GLU A 113 23.63 9.37 16.13
N ASP A 114 24.17 10.37 16.84
CA ASP A 114 24.62 11.66 16.31
C ASP A 114 25.72 11.41 15.24
N ASP A 115 25.32 10.90 14.07
CA ASP A 115 26.13 10.97 12.86
C ASP A 115 25.80 12.30 12.17
N GLU A 116 26.45 13.38 12.62
CA GLU A 116 26.29 14.77 12.14
C GLU A 116 26.70 14.99 10.66
N ASP A 117 26.96 13.95 9.85
CA ASP A 117 27.57 14.08 8.51
C ASP A 117 27.01 13.09 7.46
N ASP A 118 25.73 12.73 7.48
CA ASP A 118 25.10 12.14 6.28
C ASP A 118 24.12 13.17 5.71
N ASP A 119 24.49 13.77 4.58
CA ASP A 119 23.55 14.56 3.77
C ASP A 119 22.30 13.69 3.58
N GLU A 120 21.22 14.00 4.31
CA GLU A 120 19.97 13.23 4.38
C GLU A 120 19.32 13.19 2.99
N GLU A 121 19.86 12.33 2.13
CA GLU A 121 19.47 12.26 0.73
C GLU A 121 18.12 11.58 0.68
N ASP A 122 17.12 12.36 0.24
CA ASP A 122 15.77 11.88 -0.05
C ASP A 122 15.88 10.53 -0.79
N TRP A 123 15.27 9.49 -0.23
CA TRP A 123 15.33 8.20 -0.87
C TRP A 123 14.45 8.21 -2.12
N PHE A 124 15.01 7.73 -3.24
CA PHE A 124 14.29 7.58 -4.51
C PHE A 124 14.25 6.11 -4.94
N PRO A 125 13.15 5.68 -5.58
CA PRO A 125 13.09 4.39 -6.27
C PRO A 125 14.25 4.20 -7.26
N ASN A 126 14.83 3.00 -7.25
CA ASN A 126 15.80 2.54 -8.24
C ASN A 126 15.13 2.30 -9.62
N ASP A 127 15.93 1.93 -10.62
CA ASP A 127 15.46 1.83 -12.01
C ASP A 127 14.15 1.04 -12.17
N TRP A 128 14.06 -0.16 -11.59
CA TRP A 128 12.90 -1.03 -11.81
C TRP A 128 11.65 -0.47 -11.12
N LEU A 129 11.79 0.01 -9.89
CA LEU A 129 10.66 0.51 -9.12
C LEU A 129 10.20 1.85 -9.68
N GLY A 130 11.16 2.72 -10.02
CA GLY A 130 10.93 4.01 -10.67
C GLY A 130 10.15 3.87 -11.97
N LEU A 131 10.48 2.89 -12.82
CA LEU A 131 9.74 2.64 -14.06
C LEU A 131 8.27 2.27 -13.82
N ILE A 132 7.96 1.54 -12.75
CA ILE A 132 6.58 1.15 -12.43
C ILE A 132 5.78 2.34 -11.87
N VAL A 133 6.43 3.19 -11.06
CA VAL A 133 5.73 4.23 -10.29
C VAL A 133 5.84 5.64 -10.88
N ALA A 134 6.65 5.86 -11.92
CA ALA A 134 6.94 7.19 -12.48
C ALA A 134 5.68 7.99 -12.88
N ASP A 135 4.68 7.32 -13.45
CA ASP A 135 3.43 7.96 -13.90
C ASP A 135 2.29 7.85 -12.86
N LEU A 136 2.58 7.30 -11.68
CA LEU A 136 1.61 7.14 -10.61
C LEU A 136 1.66 8.32 -9.65
N SER A 137 0.49 8.77 -9.21
CA SER A 137 0.43 9.77 -8.16
C SER A 137 0.80 9.13 -6.82
N VAL A 138 1.90 9.58 -6.23
CA VAL A 138 2.44 9.05 -4.96
C VAL A 138 1.82 9.73 -3.75
N ILE A 139 1.75 9.02 -2.62
CA ILE A 139 1.53 9.58 -1.29
C ILE A 139 2.82 9.44 -0.49
N TYR A 140 3.20 10.47 0.25
CA TYR A 140 4.43 10.48 1.05
C TYR A 140 4.12 10.24 2.53
N PHE A 141 4.74 9.20 3.07
CA PHE A 141 4.77 8.82 4.49
C PHE A 141 6.15 9.12 5.09
N ASP A 142 6.85 10.14 4.59
CA ASP A 142 8.07 10.66 5.22
C ASP A 142 7.73 11.45 6.48
N GLY A 143 8.61 11.35 7.49
CA GLY A 143 8.44 12.06 8.76
C GLY A 143 7.19 11.64 9.53
N VAL A 144 6.73 10.41 9.35
CA VAL A 144 5.58 9.88 10.09
C VAL A 144 5.95 9.71 11.57
N THR A 145 5.11 10.28 12.44
CA THR A 145 5.22 10.22 13.89
C THR A 145 3.92 9.74 14.51
N LYS A 146 3.91 9.49 15.82
CA LYS A 146 2.69 9.11 16.55
C LYS A 146 1.63 10.22 16.54
N GLU A 147 2.05 11.47 16.40
CA GLU A 147 1.17 12.64 16.36
C GLU A 147 0.48 12.83 15.00
N ASN A 148 1.16 12.51 13.89
CA ASN A 148 0.66 12.78 12.54
C ASN A 148 0.13 11.55 11.78
N ILE A 149 0.39 10.32 12.26
CA ILE A 149 0.00 9.09 11.57
C ILE A 149 -1.49 9.02 11.23
N GLY A 150 -2.36 9.57 12.09
CA GLY A 150 -3.80 9.58 11.85
C GLY A 150 -4.18 10.39 10.62
N GLU A 151 -3.57 11.57 10.45
CA GLU A 151 -3.78 12.43 9.28
C GLU A 151 -3.29 11.76 7.99
N LYS A 152 -2.10 11.15 8.04
CA LYS A 152 -1.54 10.39 6.92
C LYS A 152 -2.41 9.19 6.53
N CYS A 153 -2.98 8.50 7.50
CA CYS A 153 -3.94 7.44 7.23
C CYS A 153 -5.23 7.98 6.61
N ASP A 154 -5.75 9.11 7.06
CA ASP A 154 -6.95 9.72 6.48
C ASP A 154 -6.71 10.20 5.03
N GLU A 155 -5.52 10.74 4.73
CA GLU A 155 -5.09 11.06 3.37
C GLU A 155 -5.09 9.81 2.47
N LEU A 156 -4.46 8.72 2.93
CA LEU A 156 -4.41 7.44 2.23
C LEU A 156 -5.83 6.87 2.03
N LYS A 157 -6.69 6.95 3.04
CA LYS A 157 -8.10 6.56 2.95
C LYS A 157 -8.81 7.30 1.82
N THR A 158 -8.72 8.64 1.82
CA THR A 158 -9.36 9.47 0.80
C THR A 158 -8.84 9.11 -0.60
N ARG A 159 -7.54 8.88 -0.76
CA ARG A 159 -7.00 8.45 -2.05
C ARG A 159 -7.58 7.11 -2.50
N ILE A 160 -7.58 6.09 -1.64
CA ILE A 160 -8.10 4.76 -1.94
C ILE A 160 -9.55 4.86 -2.41
N GLU A 161 -10.39 5.56 -1.64
CA GLU A 161 -11.82 5.68 -1.94
C GLU A 161 -12.07 6.42 -3.24
N ASN A 162 -11.37 7.53 -3.49
CA ASN A 162 -11.50 8.29 -4.73
C ASN A 162 -11.07 7.45 -5.93
N THR A 163 -9.96 6.73 -5.82
CA THR A 163 -9.43 5.90 -6.90
C THR A 163 -10.40 4.78 -7.28
N LEU A 164 -10.93 4.07 -6.29
CA LEU A 164 -11.86 2.97 -6.52
C LEU A 164 -13.24 3.44 -7.00
N LYS A 165 -13.76 4.55 -6.45
CA LYS A 165 -15.04 5.12 -6.89
C LYS A 165 -14.97 5.65 -8.33
N ASN A 166 -13.87 6.28 -8.71
CA ASN A 166 -13.66 6.78 -10.07
C ASN A 166 -13.48 5.67 -11.11
N THR A 167 -13.05 4.47 -10.69
CA THR A 167 -12.92 3.32 -11.59
C THR A 167 -14.25 2.59 -11.82
N ILE A 168 -15.19 2.67 -10.87
CA ILE A 168 -16.51 2.03 -10.98
C ILE A 168 -17.51 2.89 -11.78
N ALA A 169 -17.27 4.20 -11.90
CA ALA A 169 -18.07 5.05 -12.77
C ALA A 169 -17.85 4.65 -14.24
N PRO A 170 -18.90 4.24 -14.99
CA PRO A 170 -18.74 3.89 -16.39
C PRO A 170 -18.22 5.09 -17.15
N ALA A 171 -17.16 4.88 -17.94
CA ALA A 171 -16.74 5.82 -18.97
C ALA A 171 -17.95 6.09 -19.87
N THR A 172 -18.60 7.23 -19.67
CA THR A 172 -19.68 7.69 -20.54
C THR A 172 -19.00 8.17 -21.82
N LYS A 173 -18.89 7.28 -22.80
CA LYS A 173 -18.65 7.60 -24.19
C LYS A 173 -19.55 6.75 -25.07
#